data_AF-A0A1M6CFA9-F1
#
_entry.id   AF-A0A1M6CFA9-F1
#
_cell.length_a   1.000
_cell.length_b   1.000
_cell.length_c   1.000
_cell.angle_alpha   90.00
_cell.angle_beta   90.00
_cell.angle_gamma   90.00
#
_symmetry.space_group_name_H-M   'P 1'
#
loop_
_entity.id
_entity.type
_entity.pdbx_description
1 polymer ?
#
loop_
_entity_poly.entity_id
_entity_poly.type
_entity_poly.pdbx_seq_one_letter_code
_entity_poly.pdbx_strand_id
1 'polypeptide(L)'
;MKYSAQCMLVVLALVFSQCSTNKKKDSQSNTENTMEGKTIMEVTTFQVNEGVNPDDFEKRDAQIESDFTSKQPGFIKRQSGVNEKGEYVVIVYWKSIPNADASMNKFMSDPSVADYAQMINANTMKMSRYGMDKIFNTNNSHFVEVMSFNLAQETDIVQFNSLNQKVETDFTGKRKGFLQRFTGVNEEGKQVVVVYWTNKEDSDASLDAFMNNPTAKEFMQDMDQSTMVMGRYKFLNMELTNKEKVVALLNSFNTGDKTPISYINSQKYIQHNLSVGDGLAGFGEIMQHAPPQGFKANVVRAFQDGDYVFTHTIYDFFGPKIGFDIFRFEDGLIVEHWDNLVEVQPPNPSDRTQTDGATDITDKEKRESNKTIVTSFVNDVLLNHQNDQITTYINPTKYIQHNPAVADGLEGFGAAMKYFAENGLVMEYNKLHMVLGEGNFVLTVSEGKFGKGAHTAFYDLFRLEDGQIVEHWDVIATIPPKSEWKNQNGKF
;
A
#
# COMPACT_ATOMS: atom_id res chain seq x y z
N MET A 1 10.97 -15.09 -31.99
CA MET A 1 10.19 -14.80 -30.76
C MET A 1 8.96 -13.89 -30.97
N LYS A 2 8.87 -13.03 -31.99
CA LYS A 2 7.66 -12.20 -32.24
C LYS A 2 6.39 -12.97 -32.64
N TYR A 3 6.52 -14.17 -33.21
CA TYR A 3 5.37 -15.00 -33.62
C TYR A 3 4.61 -15.67 -32.45
N SER A 4 5.20 -15.73 -31.26
CA SER A 4 4.59 -16.39 -30.08
C SER A 4 3.49 -15.55 -29.43
N ALA A 5 3.75 -14.25 -29.23
CA ALA A 5 2.82 -13.33 -28.59
C ALA A 5 1.51 -13.15 -29.38
N GLN A 6 1.62 -13.11 -30.72
CA GLN A 6 0.46 -12.93 -31.59
C GLN A 6 -0.41 -14.20 -31.64
N CYS A 7 0.18 -15.40 -31.58
CA CYS A 7 -0.58 -16.65 -31.45
C CYS A 7 -1.33 -16.75 -30.12
N MET A 8 -0.73 -16.30 -29.01
CA MET A 8 -1.36 -16.41 -27.69
C MET A 8 -2.52 -15.42 -27.50
N LEU A 9 -2.36 -14.17 -27.98
CA LEU A 9 -3.47 -13.21 -28.06
C LEU A 9 -4.59 -13.71 -28.99
N VAL A 10 -4.26 -14.45 -30.04
CA VAL A 10 -5.27 -15.11 -30.90
C VAL A 10 -5.99 -16.25 -30.16
N VAL A 11 -5.31 -17.03 -29.32
CA VAL A 11 -5.94 -18.09 -28.49
C VAL A 11 -6.86 -17.47 -27.43
N LEU A 12 -6.41 -16.43 -26.72
CA LEU A 12 -7.27 -15.67 -25.82
C LEU A 12 -8.46 -15.07 -26.59
N ALA A 13 -8.24 -14.49 -27.78
CA ALA A 13 -9.32 -13.93 -28.62
C ALA A 13 -10.36 -14.99 -29.02
N LEU A 14 -9.95 -16.24 -29.24
CA LEU A 14 -10.85 -17.36 -29.55
C LEU A 14 -11.67 -17.77 -28.32
N VAL A 15 -11.07 -17.80 -27.12
CA VAL A 15 -11.80 -18.02 -25.85
C VAL A 15 -12.83 -16.90 -25.62
N PHE A 16 -12.46 -15.65 -25.88
CA PHE A 16 -13.36 -14.50 -25.74
C PHE A 16 -14.44 -14.41 -26.84
N SER A 17 -14.13 -14.82 -28.07
CA SER A 17 -15.09 -14.81 -29.16
C SER A 17 -16.23 -15.80 -28.92
N GLN A 18 -15.95 -16.96 -28.27
CA GLN A 18 -16.98 -17.91 -27.86
C GLN A 18 -17.95 -17.33 -26.83
N CYS A 19 -17.54 -16.34 -26.03
CA CYS A 19 -18.45 -15.58 -25.16
C CYS A 19 -19.31 -14.55 -25.92
N SER A 20 -18.90 -14.06 -27.11
CA SER A 20 -19.65 -13.05 -27.87
C SER A 20 -20.54 -13.63 -29.00
N THR A 21 -20.29 -14.86 -29.44
CA THR A 21 -20.97 -15.47 -30.59
C THR A 21 -21.84 -16.65 -30.20
N ASN A 22 -22.96 -16.40 -29.53
CA ASN A 22 -24.08 -17.34 -29.51
C ASN A 22 -25.42 -16.62 -29.77
N LYS A 23 -25.47 -15.75 -30.79
CA LYS A 23 -26.74 -15.31 -31.38
C LYS A 23 -27.29 -16.42 -32.27
N LYS A 24 -27.90 -17.45 -31.68
CA LYS A 24 -28.89 -18.26 -32.42
C LYS A 24 -30.14 -17.38 -32.62
N LYS A 25 -30.42 -17.08 -33.89
CA LYS A 25 -31.74 -16.59 -34.31
C LYS A 25 -32.73 -17.72 -34.15
N ASP A 26 -33.41 -17.78 -33.01
CA ASP A 26 -34.71 -18.43 -32.91
C ASP A 26 -35.72 -17.42 -32.33
N SER A 27 -36.90 -17.46 -32.94
CA SER A 27 -37.98 -16.48 -32.83
C SER A 27 -38.71 -16.52 -31.49
N GLN A 28 -39.07 -15.33 -31.01
CA GLN A 28 -40.11 -15.04 -29.99
C GLN A 28 -39.82 -15.45 -28.53
N SER A 29 -39.14 -14.58 -27.80
CA SER A 29 -39.59 -14.15 -26.46
C SER A 29 -39.13 -12.71 -26.19
N ASN A 30 -40.03 -11.86 -25.69
CA ASN A 30 -39.69 -10.56 -25.14
C ASN A 30 -39.05 -10.78 -23.76
N THR A 31 -37.80 -11.20 -23.71
CA THR A 31 -36.98 -11.09 -22.49
C THR A 31 -36.29 -9.73 -22.52
N GLU A 32 -36.68 -8.84 -21.61
CA GLU A 32 -35.90 -7.63 -21.30
C GLU A 32 -34.43 -8.04 -21.12
N ASN A 33 -33.50 -7.29 -21.71
CA ASN A 33 -32.08 -7.55 -21.55
C ASN A 33 -31.71 -7.33 -20.07
N THR A 34 -31.56 -8.41 -19.32
CA THR A 34 -31.47 -8.43 -17.85
C THR A 34 -30.26 -7.68 -17.29
N MET A 35 -29.33 -7.28 -18.15
CA MET A 35 -28.11 -6.54 -17.83
C MET A 35 -28.12 -5.07 -18.30
N GLU A 36 -29.12 -4.63 -19.06
CA GLU A 36 -29.20 -3.25 -19.55
C GLU A 36 -29.41 -2.25 -18.39
N GLY A 37 -28.67 -1.14 -18.41
CA GLY A 37 -28.72 -0.12 -17.36
C GLY A 37 -28.08 -0.51 -16.02
N LYS A 38 -27.52 -1.73 -15.89
CA LYS A 38 -26.87 -2.20 -14.67
C LYS A 38 -25.35 -2.02 -14.69
N THR A 39 -24.78 -1.92 -13.49
CA THR A 39 -23.34 -2.15 -13.28
C THR A 39 -23.02 -3.60 -13.64
N ILE A 40 -21.91 -3.80 -14.36
CA ILE A 40 -21.47 -5.12 -14.81
C ILE A 40 -20.31 -5.57 -13.95
N MET A 41 -20.43 -6.77 -13.38
CA MET A 41 -19.32 -7.47 -12.75
C MET A 41 -18.80 -8.53 -13.72
N GLU A 42 -17.55 -8.39 -14.13
CA GLU A 42 -16.81 -9.38 -14.89
C GLU A 42 -15.97 -10.22 -13.92
N VAL A 43 -16.16 -11.53 -13.94
CA VAL A 43 -15.40 -12.49 -13.13
C VAL A 43 -14.60 -13.35 -14.08
N THR A 44 -13.28 -13.31 -13.94
CA THR A 44 -12.34 -14.12 -14.72
C THR A 44 -11.55 -15.02 -13.79
N THR A 45 -11.61 -16.34 -13.96
CA THR A 45 -10.76 -17.28 -13.23
C THR A 45 -9.77 -17.96 -14.16
N PHE A 46 -8.56 -18.27 -13.67
CA PHE A 46 -7.53 -18.96 -14.43
C PHE A 46 -6.43 -19.50 -13.51
N GLN A 47 -5.61 -20.39 -14.07
CA GLN A 47 -4.29 -20.74 -13.56
C GLN A 47 -3.22 -19.94 -14.31
N VAL A 48 -2.06 -19.75 -13.68
CA VAL A 48 -0.86 -19.25 -14.37
C VAL A 48 -0.12 -20.40 -15.07
N ASN A 49 0.71 -20.08 -16.05
CA ASN A 49 1.53 -21.06 -16.76
C ASN A 49 2.58 -21.68 -15.83
N GLU A 50 2.95 -22.93 -16.11
CA GLU A 50 4.02 -23.61 -15.38
C GLU A 50 5.33 -22.81 -15.48
N GLY A 51 6.00 -22.63 -14.34
CA GLY A 51 7.24 -21.85 -14.23
C GLY A 51 7.04 -20.34 -13.98
N VAL A 52 5.80 -19.83 -13.97
CA VAL A 52 5.52 -18.46 -13.50
C VAL A 52 5.65 -18.42 -11.97
N ASN A 53 6.48 -17.51 -11.47
CA ASN A 53 6.59 -17.27 -10.03
C ASN A 53 5.34 -16.52 -9.53
N PRO A 54 4.65 -17.00 -8.47
CA PRO A 54 3.47 -16.32 -7.90
C PRO A 54 3.72 -14.86 -7.52
N ASP A 55 4.84 -14.53 -6.86
CA ASP A 55 5.14 -13.16 -6.43
C ASP A 55 5.32 -12.21 -7.63
N ASP A 56 5.93 -12.71 -8.71
CA ASP A 56 6.10 -11.93 -9.94
C ASP A 56 4.76 -11.70 -10.64
N PHE A 57 3.89 -12.73 -10.64
CA PHE A 57 2.54 -12.60 -11.15
C PHE A 57 1.72 -11.60 -10.34
N GLU A 58 1.73 -11.70 -9.01
CA GLU A 58 0.97 -10.82 -8.11
C GLU A 58 1.39 -9.36 -8.25
N LYS A 59 2.71 -9.08 -8.30
CA LYS A 59 3.22 -7.73 -8.58
C LYS A 59 2.75 -7.22 -9.93
N ARG A 60 2.81 -8.06 -10.96
CA ARG A 60 2.39 -7.68 -12.31
C ARG A 60 0.88 -7.46 -12.40
N ASP A 61 0.10 -8.27 -11.69
CA ASP A 61 -1.34 -8.15 -11.56
C ASP A 61 -1.73 -6.81 -10.92
N ALA A 62 -1.04 -6.40 -9.85
CA ALA A 62 -1.23 -5.10 -9.23
C ALA A 62 -0.98 -3.95 -10.24
N GLN A 63 0.09 -4.04 -11.03
CA GLN A 63 0.42 -3.06 -12.08
C GLN A 63 -0.61 -3.01 -13.22
N ILE A 64 -1.31 -4.11 -13.53
CA ILE A 64 -2.39 -4.09 -14.54
C ILE A 64 -3.51 -3.12 -14.16
N GLU A 65 -3.80 -2.97 -12.87
CA GLU A 65 -4.81 -2.03 -12.42
C GLU A 65 -4.41 -0.58 -12.74
N SER A 66 -3.22 -0.16 -12.31
CA SER A 66 -2.72 1.21 -12.52
C SER A 66 -2.47 1.52 -13.99
N ASP A 67 -1.86 0.58 -14.72
CA ASP A 67 -1.32 0.88 -16.04
C ASP A 67 -2.31 0.68 -17.17
N PHE A 68 -3.32 -0.19 -16.98
CA PHE A 68 -4.29 -0.52 -18.01
C PHE A 68 -5.75 -0.38 -17.55
N THR A 69 -6.19 -1.15 -16.54
CA THR A 69 -7.62 -1.36 -16.27
C THR A 69 -8.29 -0.09 -15.78
N SER A 70 -7.66 0.64 -14.87
CA SER A 70 -8.19 1.89 -14.31
C SER A 70 -8.33 3.01 -15.33
N LYS A 71 -7.58 2.94 -16.44
CA LYS A 71 -7.60 3.93 -17.53
C LYS A 71 -8.72 3.69 -18.54
N GLN A 72 -9.50 2.60 -18.39
CA GLN A 72 -10.56 2.27 -19.34
C GLN A 72 -11.86 3.03 -19.02
N PRO A 73 -12.59 3.53 -20.04
CA PRO A 73 -13.86 4.22 -19.82
C PRO A 73 -14.84 3.36 -19.03
N GLY A 74 -15.43 3.95 -17.99
CA GLY A 74 -16.44 3.27 -17.18
C GLY A 74 -15.90 2.23 -16.21
N PHE A 75 -14.58 2.20 -15.97
CA PHE A 75 -14.00 1.47 -14.83
C PHE A 75 -14.62 1.93 -13.51
N ILE A 76 -14.91 0.99 -12.61
CA ILE A 76 -15.37 1.26 -11.24
C ILE A 76 -14.34 0.71 -10.24
N LYS A 77 -13.99 -0.57 -10.34
CA LYS A 77 -13.06 -1.24 -9.41
C LYS A 77 -12.51 -2.50 -10.05
N ARG A 78 -11.27 -2.87 -9.68
CA ARG A 78 -10.67 -4.17 -9.96
C ARG A 78 -10.24 -4.79 -8.63
N GLN A 79 -10.39 -6.10 -8.52
CA GLN A 79 -9.90 -6.89 -7.40
C GLN A 79 -9.40 -8.22 -7.92
N SER A 80 -8.28 -8.67 -7.40
CA SER A 80 -7.71 -9.97 -7.76
C SER A 80 -7.50 -10.79 -6.51
N GLY A 81 -7.71 -12.10 -6.59
CA GLY A 81 -7.46 -13.03 -5.50
C GLY A 81 -6.96 -14.38 -5.97
N VAL A 82 -6.50 -15.20 -5.03
CA VAL A 82 -6.06 -16.58 -5.27
C VAL A 82 -6.70 -17.49 -4.23
N ASN A 83 -7.08 -18.69 -4.65
CA ASN A 83 -7.61 -19.72 -3.75
C ASN A 83 -6.53 -20.71 -3.32
N GLU A 84 -6.87 -21.61 -2.40
CA GLU A 84 -5.94 -22.62 -1.87
C GLU A 84 -5.42 -23.60 -2.92
N LYS A 85 -6.03 -23.64 -4.11
CA LYS A 85 -5.63 -24.49 -5.25
C LYS A 85 -4.75 -23.73 -6.26
N GLY A 86 -4.36 -22.50 -5.95
CA GLY A 86 -3.57 -21.64 -6.85
C GLY A 86 -4.35 -21.07 -8.04
N GLU A 87 -5.67 -21.28 -8.11
CA GLU A 87 -6.50 -20.64 -9.13
C GLU A 87 -6.73 -19.18 -8.74
N TYR A 88 -6.43 -18.29 -9.69
CA TYR A 88 -6.62 -16.86 -9.56
C TYR A 88 -8.03 -16.47 -10.00
N VAL A 89 -8.56 -15.41 -9.39
CA VAL A 89 -9.73 -14.69 -9.83
C VAL A 89 -9.38 -13.22 -10.06
N VAL A 90 -9.87 -12.63 -11.12
CA VAL A 90 -9.88 -11.19 -11.37
C VAL A 90 -11.34 -10.77 -11.53
N ILE A 91 -11.79 -9.89 -10.63
CA ILE A 91 -13.14 -9.32 -10.60
C ILE A 91 -13.02 -7.85 -11.03
N VAL A 92 -13.74 -7.45 -12.07
CA VAL A 92 -13.77 -6.07 -12.54
C VAL A 92 -15.19 -5.55 -12.62
N TYR A 93 -15.42 -4.37 -12.05
CA TYR A 93 -16.69 -3.67 -12.07
C TYR A 93 -16.65 -2.57 -13.13
N TRP A 94 -17.68 -2.57 -13.98
CA TRP A 94 -17.85 -1.64 -15.10
C TRP A 94 -19.20 -0.92 -15.01
N LYS A 95 -19.25 0.33 -15.44
CA LYS A 95 -20.49 1.11 -15.51
C LYS A 95 -21.55 0.49 -16.42
N SER A 96 -21.14 -0.23 -17.46
CA SER A 96 -22.05 -0.83 -18.45
C SER A 96 -21.36 -1.93 -19.26
N ILE A 97 -22.14 -2.73 -20.00
CA ILE A 97 -21.63 -3.75 -20.93
C ILE A 97 -20.72 -3.14 -22.01
N PRO A 98 -21.10 -2.03 -22.69
CA PRO A 98 -20.20 -1.39 -23.65
C PRO A 98 -18.83 -1.00 -23.09
N ASN A 99 -18.76 -0.63 -21.81
CA ASN A 99 -17.49 -0.32 -21.16
C ASN A 99 -16.63 -1.58 -20.96
N ALA A 100 -17.24 -2.68 -20.51
CA ALA A 100 -16.56 -3.96 -20.37
C ALA A 100 -16.06 -4.50 -21.74
N ASP A 101 -16.89 -4.40 -22.79
CA ASP A 101 -16.51 -4.78 -24.16
C ASP A 101 -15.34 -3.96 -24.69
N ALA A 102 -15.39 -2.64 -24.53
CA ALA A 102 -14.33 -1.75 -24.99
C ALA A 102 -12.99 -2.05 -24.29
N SER A 103 -13.02 -2.28 -22.97
CA SER A 103 -11.85 -2.67 -22.19
C SER A 103 -11.26 -3.98 -22.69
N MET A 104 -12.09 -5.02 -22.88
CA MET A 104 -11.64 -6.33 -23.32
C MET A 104 -11.03 -6.28 -24.73
N ASN A 105 -11.71 -5.63 -25.68
CA ASN A 105 -11.19 -5.49 -27.05
C ASN A 105 -9.82 -4.81 -27.07
N LYS A 106 -9.60 -3.83 -26.18
CA LYS A 106 -8.31 -3.17 -26.05
C LYS A 106 -7.28 -4.09 -25.39
N PHE A 107 -7.63 -4.79 -24.31
CA PHE A 107 -6.73 -5.73 -23.61
C PHE A 107 -6.14 -6.76 -24.58
N MET A 108 -6.93 -7.20 -25.55
CA MET A 108 -6.54 -8.17 -26.58
C MET A 108 -5.54 -7.68 -27.62
N SER A 109 -5.23 -6.39 -27.66
CA SER A 109 -4.30 -5.82 -28.66
C SER A 109 -3.28 -4.86 -28.08
N ASP A 110 -3.43 -4.47 -26.80
CA ASP A 110 -2.56 -3.50 -26.14
C ASP A 110 -1.20 -4.14 -25.78
N PRO A 111 -0.08 -3.66 -26.34
CA PRO A 111 1.24 -4.20 -26.02
C PRO A 111 1.61 -4.09 -24.53
N SER A 112 1.01 -3.15 -23.79
CA SER A 112 1.31 -2.92 -22.38
C SER A 112 0.81 -4.02 -21.44
N VAL A 113 -0.05 -4.93 -21.91
CA VAL A 113 -0.58 -6.06 -21.12
C VAL A 113 -0.13 -7.42 -21.63
N ALA A 114 0.66 -7.44 -22.71
CA ALA A 114 1.03 -8.67 -23.41
C ALA A 114 1.89 -9.62 -22.56
N ASP A 115 2.72 -9.08 -21.68
CA ASP A 115 3.55 -9.83 -20.74
C ASP A 115 2.71 -10.49 -19.64
N TYR A 116 1.76 -9.76 -19.06
CA TYR A 116 0.80 -10.33 -18.11
C TYR A 116 -0.07 -11.42 -18.75
N ALA A 117 -0.58 -11.18 -19.96
CA ALA A 117 -1.36 -12.18 -20.70
C ALA A 117 -0.54 -13.46 -20.98
N GLN A 118 0.78 -13.35 -21.16
CA GLN A 118 1.68 -14.50 -21.35
C GLN A 118 1.89 -15.32 -20.07
N MET A 119 1.66 -14.74 -18.89
CA MET A 119 1.72 -15.48 -17.63
C MET A 119 0.48 -16.37 -17.42
N ILE A 120 -0.64 -16.06 -18.07
CA ILE A 120 -1.92 -16.76 -17.89
C ILE A 120 -1.97 -18.05 -18.71
N ASN A 121 -2.42 -19.14 -18.09
CA ASN A 121 -2.77 -20.36 -18.80
C ASN A 121 -4.15 -20.22 -19.43
N ALA A 122 -4.17 -19.82 -20.71
CA ALA A 122 -5.40 -19.56 -21.46
C ALA A 122 -6.38 -20.75 -21.51
N ASN A 123 -5.89 -22.00 -21.41
CA ASN A 123 -6.77 -23.19 -21.42
C ASN A 123 -7.58 -23.37 -20.14
N THR A 124 -7.15 -22.72 -19.05
CA THR A 124 -7.84 -22.77 -17.75
C THR A 124 -8.75 -21.56 -17.54
N MET A 125 -8.67 -20.59 -18.45
CA MET A 125 -9.33 -19.32 -18.30
C MET A 125 -10.83 -19.44 -18.53
N LYS A 126 -11.62 -18.90 -17.60
CA LYS A 126 -13.08 -18.79 -17.68
C LYS A 126 -13.47 -17.37 -17.37
N MET A 127 -14.33 -16.77 -18.19
CA MET A 127 -14.86 -15.43 -17.97
C MET A 127 -16.38 -15.49 -17.96
N SER A 128 -17.00 -14.70 -17.08
CA SER A 128 -18.44 -14.50 -17.06
C SER A 128 -18.77 -13.07 -16.63
N ARG A 129 -19.87 -12.53 -17.15
CA ARG A 129 -20.34 -11.18 -16.84
C ARG A 129 -21.75 -11.23 -16.28
N TYR A 130 -21.99 -10.43 -15.24
CA TYR A 130 -23.27 -10.40 -14.54
C TYR A 130 -23.74 -8.96 -14.40
N GLY A 131 -25.03 -8.72 -14.70
CA GLY A 131 -25.71 -7.48 -14.36
C GLY A 131 -26.06 -7.47 -12.88
N MET A 132 -25.48 -6.55 -12.12
CA MET A 132 -25.53 -6.54 -10.66
C MET A 132 -26.78 -5.88 -10.10
N ASP A 133 -27.24 -6.37 -8.96
CA ASP A 133 -28.37 -5.81 -8.20
C ASP A 133 -28.00 -4.52 -7.45
N LYS A 134 -26.73 -4.36 -7.08
CA LYS A 134 -26.20 -3.27 -6.25
C LYS A 134 -24.88 -2.72 -6.80
N ILE A 135 -24.56 -1.50 -6.36
CA ILE A 135 -23.27 -0.85 -6.62
C ILE A 135 -22.25 -1.30 -5.57
N PHE A 136 -20.99 -1.45 -5.98
CA PHE A 136 -19.88 -1.80 -5.10
C PHE A 136 -19.52 -0.66 -4.14
N ASN A 137 -19.35 -0.94 -2.83
CA ASN A 137 -19.11 0.11 -1.82
C ASN A 137 -18.21 -0.29 -0.62
N THR A 138 -17.42 -1.37 -0.71
CA THR A 138 -16.54 -1.81 0.37
C THR A 138 -15.05 -1.62 0.06
N ASN A 139 -14.28 -1.07 1.01
CA ASN A 139 -12.85 -0.75 0.82
C ASN A 139 -11.88 -1.58 1.69
N ASN A 140 -12.38 -2.46 2.57
CA ASN A 140 -11.56 -3.20 3.55
C ASN A 140 -11.71 -4.72 3.44
N SER A 141 -12.07 -5.23 2.26
CA SER A 141 -12.20 -6.68 2.08
C SER A 141 -10.86 -7.31 1.77
N HIS A 142 -10.54 -8.40 2.46
CA HIS A 142 -9.34 -9.22 2.19
C HIS A 142 -9.69 -10.62 1.70
N PHE A 143 -10.98 -10.97 1.65
CA PHE A 143 -11.45 -12.28 1.25
C PHE A 143 -12.81 -12.19 0.54
N VAL A 144 -12.96 -12.93 -0.55
CA VAL A 144 -14.20 -12.97 -1.34
C VAL A 144 -14.63 -14.40 -1.65
N GLU A 145 -15.93 -14.60 -1.65
CA GLU A 145 -16.56 -15.84 -2.09
C GLU A 145 -17.40 -15.53 -3.32
N VAL A 146 -17.21 -16.28 -4.41
CA VAL A 146 -17.97 -16.15 -5.65
C VAL A 146 -18.65 -17.49 -5.91
N MET A 147 -19.99 -17.49 -5.89
CA MET A 147 -20.81 -18.66 -6.14
C MET A 147 -21.70 -18.42 -7.36
N SER A 148 -21.64 -19.28 -8.37
CA SER A 148 -22.50 -19.20 -9.55
C SER A 148 -23.26 -20.51 -9.78
N PHE A 149 -24.51 -20.42 -10.23
CA PHE A 149 -25.41 -21.58 -10.38
C PHE A 149 -26.58 -21.24 -11.31
N ASN A 150 -27.19 -22.27 -11.89
CA ASN A 150 -28.51 -22.16 -12.53
C ASN A 150 -29.61 -22.36 -11.48
N LEU A 151 -30.78 -21.80 -11.73
CA LEU A 151 -31.95 -22.08 -10.91
C LEU A 151 -32.47 -23.50 -11.17
N ALA A 152 -33.08 -24.10 -10.16
CA ALA A 152 -33.79 -25.35 -10.30
C ALA A 152 -34.97 -25.19 -11.28
N GLN A 153 -35.39 -26.31 -11.88
CA GLN A 153 -36.54 -26.30 -12.77
C GLN A 153 -37.79 -25.84 -11.99
N GLU A 154 -38.61 -24.99 -12.61
CA GLU A 154 -39.86 -24.45 -12.01
C GLU A 154 -39.68 -23.43 -10.87
N THR A 155 -38.46 -22.99 -10.56
CA THR A 155 -38.22 -21.91 -9.59
C THR A 155 -38.86 -20.59 -10.05
N ASP A 156 -39.67 -19.98 -9.18
CA ASP A 156 -40.20 -18.63 -9.39
C ASP A 156 -39.12 -17.59 -9.08
N ILE A 157 -38.70 -16.84 -10.11
CA ILE A 157 -37.61 -15.86 -10.01
C ILE A 157 -37.91 -14.72 -9.01
N VAL A 158 -39.17 -14.31 -8.85
CA VAL A 158 -39.55 -13.23 -7.93
C VAL A 158 -39.47 -13.72 -6.49
N GLN A 159 -39.94 -14.94 -6.23
CA GLN A 159 -39.84 -15.58 -4.93
C GLN A 159 -38.37 -15.86 -4.58
N PHE A 160 -37.61 -16.41 -5.52
CA PHE A 160 -36.17 -16.65 -5.37
C PHE A 160 -35.42 -15.35 -5.02
N ASN A 161 -35.65 -14.26 -5.76
CA ASN A 161 -34.99 -12.98 -5.49
C ASN A 161 -35.32 -12.45 -4.08
N SER A 162 -36.58 -12.58 -3.66
CA SER A 162 -37.03 -12.18 -2.32
C SER A 162 -36.37 -13.03 -1.23
N LEU A 163 -36.26 -14.34 -1.45
CA LEU A 163 -35.60 -15.28 -0.54
C LEU A 163 -34.09 -15.02 -0.47
N ASN A 164 -33.46 -14.80 -1.62
CA ASN A 164 -32.05 -14.48 -1.75
C ASN A 164 -31.70 -13.17 -1.01
N GLN A 165 -32.57 -12.15 -1.05
CA GLN A 165 -32.44 -10.95 -0.24
C GLN A 165 -32.56 -11.24 1.27
N LYS A 166 -33.49 -12.11 1.67
CA LYS A 166 -33.63 -12.53 3.07
C LYS A 166 -32.40 -13.26 3.61
N VAL A 167 -31.75 -14.10 2.79
CA VAL A 167 -30.48 -14.74 3.17
C VAL A 167 -29.45 -13.69 3.60
N GLU A 168 -29.39 -12.57 2.90
CA GLU A 168 -28.54 -11.45 3.30
C GLU A 168 -29.03 -10.78 4.59
N THR A 169 -30.26 -10.27 4.62
CA THR A 169 -30.74 -9.43 5.73
C THR A 169 -30.87 -10.20 7.03
N ASP A 170 -31.25 -11.47 6.95
CA ASP A 170 -31.62 -12.27 8.12
C ASP A 170 -30.43 -13.08 8.65
N PHE A 171 -29.47 -13.41 7.78
CA PHE A 171 -28.33 -14.25 8.11
C PHE A 171 -26.96 -13.63 7.76
N THR A 172 -26.56 -13.58 6.47
CA THR A 172 -25.18 -13.26 6.07
C THR A 172 -24.76 -11.87 6.54
N GLY A 173 -25.66 -10.89 6.44
CA GLY A 173 -25.43 -9.51 6.85
C GLY A 173 -25.23 -9.30 8.36
N LYS A 174 -25.56 -10.30 9.18
CA LYS A 174 -25.37 -10.27 10.64
C LYS A 174 -24.12 -10.98 11.11
N ARG A 175 -23.32 -11.54 10.19
CA ARG A 175 -22.12 -12.29 10.53
C ARG A 175 -20.97 -11.33 10.83
N LYS A 176 -20.15 -11.70 11.80
CA LYS A 176 -18.90 -10.98 12.08
C LYS A 176 -18.05 -10.96 10.80
N GLY A 177 -17.43 -9.81 10.52
CA GLY A 177 -16.54 -9.65 9.36
C GLY A 177 -17.25 -9.58 8.00
N PHE A 178 -18.59 -9.63 7.96
CA PHE A 178 -19.35 -9.37 6.74
C PHE A 178 -19.16 -7.92 6.29
N LEU A 179 -18.92 -7.71 5.00
CA LEU A 179 -18.78 -6.37 4.42
C LEU A 179 -19.89 -6.08 3.40
N GLN A 180 -20.06 -6.96 2.42
CA GLN A 180 -21.04 -6.75 1.36
C GLN A 180 -21.44 -8.07 0.71
N ARG A 181 -22.69 -8.14 0.24
CA ARG A 181 -23.20 -9.23 -0.59
C ARG A 181 -23.85 -8.68 -1.85
N PHE A 182 -23.50 -9.26 -2.97
CA PHE A 182 -24.06 -8.96 -4.27
C PHE A 182 -24.78 -10.15 -4.86
N THR A 183 -25.77 -9.85 -5.69
CA THR A 183 -26.40 -10.82 -6.57
C THR A 183 -26.38 -10.31 -8.00
N GLY A 184 -26.37 -11.22 -8.97
CA GLY A 184 -26.34 -10.85 -10.37
C GLY A 184 -26.81 -11.97 -11.27
N VAL A 185 -27.12 -11.60 -12.50
CA VAL A 185 -27.57 -12.53 -13.53
C VAL A 185 -26.83 -12.24 -14.84
N ASN A 186 -26.41 -13.29 -15.53
CA ASN A 186 -25.81 -13.15 -16.86
C ASN A 186 -26.88 -13.24 -17.97
N GLU A 187 -26.47 -13.11 -19.24
CA GLU A 187 -27.37 -13.19 -20.40
C GLU A 187 -28.09 -14.54 -20.54
N GLU A 188 -27.50 -15.61 -19.99
CA GLU A 188 -28.03 -16.98 -20.03
C GLU A 188 -28.98 -17.27 -18.86
N GLY A 189 -29.19 -16.32 -17.96
CA GLY A 189 -30.00 -16.51 -16.75
C GLY A 189 -29.26 -17.19 -15.58
N LYS A 190 -27.96 -17.47 -15.72
CA LYS A 190 -27.12 -18.00 -14.65
C LYS A 190 -26.97 -16.96 -13.54
N GLN A 191 -27.20 -17.39 -12.31
CA GLN A 191 -27.12 -16.56 -11.11
C GLN A 191 -25.70 -16.51 -10.57
N VAL A 192 -25.35 -15.40 -9.92
CA VAL A 192 -24.15 -15.25 -9.10
C VAL A 192 -24.49 -14.65 -7.74
N VAL A 193 -23.82 -15.14 -6.70
CA VAL A 193 -23.76 -14.54 -5.38
C VAL A 193 -22.31 -14.29 -5.04
N VAL A 194 -21.99 -13.05 -4.64
CA VAL A 194 -20.64 -12.68 -4.21
C VAL A 194 -20.70 -12.14 -2.80
N VAL A 195 -19.84 -12.63 -1.91
CA VAL A 195 -19.78 -12.21 -0.52
C VAL A 195 -18.37 -11.75 -0.17
N TYR A 196 -18.28 -10.54 0.36
CA TYR A 196 -17.04 -9.90 0.77
C TYR A 196 -16.90 -9.93 2.29
N TRP A 197 -15.71 -10.32 2.73
CA TRP A 197 -15.35 -10.49 4.13
C TRP A 197 -14.09 -9.70 4.48
N THR A 198 -13.95 -9.33 5.75
CA THR A 198 -12.74 -8.72 6.32
C THR A 198 -11.55 -9.67 6.30
N ASN A 199 -11.79 -10.98 6.46
CA ASN A 199 -10.76 -12.02 6.47
C ASN A 199 -11.39 -13.40 6.21
N LYS A 200 -10.55 -14.43 6.04
CA LYS A 200 -10.98 -15.80 5.76
C LYS A 200 -11.61 -16.47 6.99
N GLU A 201 -11.11 -16.15 8.18
CA GLU A 201 -11.52 -16.78 9.44
C GLU A 201 -12.99 -16.47 9.76
N ASP A 202 -13.42 -15.22 9.57
CA ASP A 202 -14.80 -14.78 9.75
C ASP A 202 -15.73 -15.41 8.69
N SER A 203 -15.26 -15.58 7.45
CA SER A 203 -15.97 -16.33 6.40
C SER A 203 -16.12 -17.82 6.76
N ASP A 204 -15.03 -18.49 7.16
CA ASP A 204 -15.02 -19.89 7.59
C ASP A 204 -15.99 -20.12 8.77
N ALA A 205 -15.98 -19.22 9.75
CA ALA A 205 -16.89 -19.25 10.90
C ALA A 205 -18.37 -19.02 10.54
N SER A 206 -18.68 -18.63 9.29
CA SER A 206 -20.04 -18.48 8.82
C SER A 206 -20.61 -19.72 8.12
N LEU A 207 -19.78 -20.66 7.67
CA LEU A 207 -20.21 -21.77 6.80
C LEU A 207 -21.16 -22.74 7.49
N ASP A 208 -20.78 -23.28 8.65
CA ASP A 208 -21.62 -24.26 9.37
C ASP A 208 -22.97 -23.66 9.78
N ALA A 209 -22.95 -22.38 10.17
CA ALA A 209 -24.17 -21.66 10.53
C ALA A 209 -25.06 -21.44 9.29
N PHE A 210 -24.48 -21.19 8.12
CA PHE A 210 -25.21 -21.04 6.87
C PHE A 210 -25.90 -22.35 6.48
N MET A 211 -25.16 -23.47 6.50
CA MET A 211 -25.69 -24.79 6.14
C MET A 211 -26.83 -25.25 7.03
N ASN A 212 -26.91 -24.74 8.27
CA ASN A 212 -27.97 -25.06 9.22
C ASN A 212 -29.12 -24.05 9.27
N ASN A 213 -28.99 -22.89 8.63
CA ASN A 213 -30.01 -21.85 8.64
C ASN A 213 -31.22 -22.24 7.76
N PRO A 214 -32.47 -22.16 8.26
CA PRO A 214 -33.66 -22.54 7.49
C PRO A 214 -33.84 -21.76 6.18
N THR A 215 -33.64 -20.45 6.20
CA THR A 215 -33.76 -19.58 5.03
C THR A 215 -32.68 -19.89 3.99
N ALA A 216 -31.45 -20.16 4.44
CA ALA A 216 -30.36 -20.58 3.55
C ALA A 216 -30.65 -21.96 2.91
N LYS A 217 -31.28 -22.89 3.65
CA LYS A 217 -31.68 -24.20 3.10
C LYS A 217 -32.74 -24.07 2.03
N GLU A 218 -33.76 -23.25 2.25
CA GLU A 218 -34.79 -22.94 1.24
C GLU A 218 -34.14 -22.32 -0.01
N PHE A 219 -33.23 -21.36 0.19
CA PHE A 219 -32.48 -20.74 -0.91
C PHE A 219 -31.66 -21.77 -1.71
N MET A 220 -31.04 -22.75 -1.05
CA MET A 220 -30.30 -23.84 -1.72
C MET A 220 -31.19 -24.85 -2.45
N GLN A 221 -32.51 -24.90 -2.16
CA GLN A 221 -33.45 -25.76 -2.88
C GLN A 221 -33.85 -25.15 -4.24
N ASP A 222 -33.82 -23.83 -4.35
CA ASP A 222 -34.07 -23.11 -5.61
C ASP A 222 -32.88 -23.14 -6.58
N MET A 223 -31.77 -23.76 -6.19
CA MET A 223 -30.58 -23.92 -7.03
C MET A 223 -30.54 -25.28 -7.71
N ASP A 224 -30.16 -25.32 -8.98
CA ASP A 224 -29.59 -26.53 -9.55
C ASP A 224 -28.17 -26.73 -9.01
N GLN A 225 -28.07 -27.47 -7.91
CA GLN A 225 -26.81 -27.74 -7.20
C GLN A 225 -25.77 -28.43 -8.09
N SER A 226 -26.17 -29.13 -9.15
CA SER A 226 -25.24 -29.78 -10.08
C SER A 226 -24.45 -28.78 -10.93
N THR A 227 -24.95 -27.55 -11.04
CA THR A 227 -24.35 -26.46 -11.82
C THR A 227 -23.54 -25.49 -10.95
N MET A 228 -23.52 -25.72 -9.63
CA MET A 228 -22.91 -24.81 -8.67
C MET A 228 -21.39 -24.82 -8.79
N VAL A 229 -20.83 -23.64 -8.98
CA VAL A 229 -19.39 -23.38 -8.92
C VAL A 229 -19.14 -22.38 -7.82
N MET A 230 -18.32 -22.75 -6.84
CA MET A 230 -17.93 -21.87 -5.74
C MET A 230 -16.40 -21.72 -5.69
N GLY A 231 -15.96 -20.47 -5.70
CA GLY A 231 -14.57 -20.09 -5.45
C GLY A 231 -14.48 -19.22 -4.21
N ARG A 232 -13.43 -19.43 -3.40
CA ARG A 232 -13.14 -18.65 -2.19
C ARG A 232 -11.70 -18.17 -2.28
N TYR A 233 -11.50 -16.87 -2.32
CA TYR A 233 -10.24 -16.26 -2.74
C TYR A 233 -9.76 -15.26 -1.68
N LYS A 234 -8.49 -15.39 -1.30
CA LYS A 234 -7.76 -14.34 -0.58
C LYS A 234 -7.33 -13.29 -1.61
N PHE A 235 -7.56 -12.01 -1.36
CA PHE A 235 -7.14 -10.98 -2.30
C PHE A 235 -5.62 -10.82 -2.36
N LEU A 236 -5.11 -10.58 -3.58
CA LEU A 236 -3.70 -10.34 -3.91
C LEU A 236 -3.30 -8.91 -3.53
N ASN A 237 -4.21 -7.95 -3.78
CA ASN A 237 -4.00 -6.54 -3.48
C ASN A 237 -4.53 -6.22 -2.09
N MET A 238 -3.63 -6.18 -1.12
CA MET A 238 -3.82 -5.38 0.09
C MET A 238 -3.88 -3.91 -0.33
N GLU A 239 -4.85 -3.12 0.13
CA GLU A 239 -4.67 -1.67 0.09
C GLU A 239 -3.32 -1.37 0.75
N LEU A 240 -2.45 -0.63 0.06
CA LEU A 240 -1.16 -0.27 0.64
C LEU A 240 -1.43 0.47 1.94
N THR A 241 -0.83 -0.03 3.02
CA THR A 241 -0.72 0.69 4.28
C THR A 241 -0.06 2.05 4.04
N ASN A 242 -0.24 3.02 4.94
CA ASN A 242 0.41 4.33 4.82
C ASN A 242 1.94 4.18 4.69
N LYS A 243 2.54 3.23 5.44
CA LYS A 243 3.96 2.89 5.33
C LYS A 243 4.34 2.42 3.92
N GLU A 244 3.57 1.49 3.35
CA GLU A 244 3.82 1.00 1.99
C GLU A 244 3.58 2.09 0.93
N LYS A 245 2.61 3.00 1.13
CA LYS A 245 2.40 4.17 0.27
C LYS A 245 3.62 5.09 0.25
N VAL A 246 4.22 5.38 1.40
CA VAL A 246 5.45 6.18 1.48
C VAL A 246 6.62 5.46 0.81
N VAL A 247 6.82 4.17 1.10
CA VAL A 247 7.89 3.39 0.48
C VAL A 247 7.71 3.34 -1.05
N ALA A 248 6.48 3.16 -1.54
CA ALA A 248 6.17 3.22 -2.96
C ALA A 248 6.43 4.61 -3.56
N LEU A 249 6.07 5.69 -2.86
CA LEU A 249 6.35 7.07 -3.28
C LEU A 249 7.84 7.34 -3.41
N LEU A 250 8.64 6.95 -2.41
CA LEU A 250 10.09 7.12 -2.46
C LEU A 250 10.72 6.22 -3.54
N ASN A 251 10.28 4.97 -3.66
CA ASN A 251 10.77 4.07 -4.71
C ASN A 251 10.39 4.52 -6.11
N SER A 252 9.36 5.34 -6.27
CA SER A 252 8.95 5.91 -7.55
C SER A 252 10.04 6.77 -8.18
N PHE A 253 10.96 7.35 -7.37
CA PHE A 253 12.15 8.01 -7.89
C PHE A 253 13.04 7.06 -8.71
N ASN A 254 13.19 5.80 -8.26
CA ASN A 254 14.02 4.80 -8.95
C ASN A 254 13.46 4.36 -10.30
N THR A 255 12.13 4.33 -10.42
CA THR A 255 11.40 3.70 -11.52
C THR A 255 10.78 4.70 -12.50
N GLY A 256 10.59 5.95 -12.07
CA GLY A 256 9.80 6.95 -12.78
C GLY A 256 8.28 6.71 -12.68
N ASP A 257 7.83 5.82 -11.79
CA ASP A 257 6.41 5.54 -11.59
C ASP A 257 5.70 6.78 -11.02
N LYS A 258 4.57 7.12 -11.66
CA LYS A 258 3.73 8.26 -11.28
C LYS A 258 2.52 7.85 -10.46
N THR A 259 2.25 6.55 -10.31
CA THR A 259 1.14 6.02 -9.52
C THR A 259 1.15 6.55 -8.08
N PRO A 260 2.30 6.60 -7.37
CA PRO A 260 2.33 7.09 -6.00
C PRO A 260 2.00 8.57 -5.82
N ILE A 261 1.98 9.37 -6.91
CA ILE A 261 1.47 10.75 -6.87
C ILE A 261 0.01 10.77 -6.40
N SER A 262 -0.77 9.74 -6.73
CA SER A 262 -2.16 9.61 -6.27
C SER A 262 -2.30 9.41 -4.75
N TYR A 263 -1.22 9.06 -4.05
CA TYR A 263 -1.21 8.94 -2.60
C TYR A 263 -1.08 10.30 -1.92
N ILE A 264 -0.83 11.37 -2.68
CA ILE A 264 -0.69 12.75 -2.17
C ILE A 264 -2.00 13.51 -2.38
N ASN A 265 -2.48 14.17 -1.33
CA ASN A 265 -3.60 15.08 -1.44
C ASN A 265 -3.18 16.39 -2.12
N SER A 266 -3.47 16.51 -3.42
CA SER A 266 -3.11 17.68 -4.22
C SER A 266 -3.62 19.03 -3.71
N GLN A 267 -4.64 19.07 -2.85
CA GLN A 267 -5.26 20.29 -2.35
C GLN A 267 -4.77 20.71 -0.96
N LYS A 268 -4.17 19.78 -0.21
CA LYS A 268 -3.74 20.00 1.18
C LYS A 268 -2.24 19.83 1.41
N TYR A 269 -1.49 19.32 0.42
CA TYR A 269 -0.09 18.96 0.61
C TYR A 269 0.78 20.16 1.00
N ILE A 270 1.34 20.11 2.20
CA ILE A 270 2.28 21.09 2.76
C ILE A 270 3.71 20.51 2.70
N GLN A 271 4.65 21.29 2.16
CA GLN A 271 6.07 20.92 2.06
C GLN A 271 6.94 21.73 3.03
N HIS A 272 7.74 21.06 3.85
CA HIS A 272 8.71 21.68 4.78
C HIS A 272 10.17 21.61 4.31
N ASN A 273 10.49 20.86 3.24
CA ASN A 273 11.80 20.96 2.60
C ASN A 273 11.98 22.36 2.00
N LEU A 274 12.79 23.18 2.65
CA LEU A 274 13.02 24.59 2.30
C LEU A 274 13.64 24.79 0.90
N SER A 275 14.22 23.74 0.31
CA SER A 275 14.79 23.76 -1.04
C SER A 275 13.78 23.40 -2.14
N VAL A 276 12.53 23.11 -1.76
CA VAL A 276 11.44 22.64 -2.62
C VAL A 276 10.24 23.58 -2.52
N GLY A 277 9.61 23.86 -3.66
CA GLY A 277 8.38 24.65 -3.71
C GLY A 277 7.22 23.94 -2.99
N ASP A 278 6.19 24.68 -2.61
CA ASP A 278 5.06 24.10 -1.91
C ASP A 278 4.10 23.32 -2.83
N GLY A 279 3.28 22.47 -2.22
CA GLY A 279 2.26 21.71 -2.91
C GLY A 279 2.82 20.68 -3.91
N LEU A 280 1.90 20.05 -4.64
CA LEU A 280 2.28 19.06 -5.67
C LEU A 280 3.04 19.71 -6.84
N ALA A 281 2.87 21.01 -7.06
CA ALA A 281 3.61 21.77 -8.06
C ALA A 281 5.11 21.78 -7.78
N GLY A 282 5.52 22.08 -6.54
CA GLY A 282 6.93 22.06 -6.15
C GLY A 282 7.56 20.66 -6.27
N PHE A 283 6.82 19.61 -5.91
CA PHE A 283 7.25 18.22 -6.17
C PHE A 283 7.45 17.95 -7.67
N GLY A 284 6.49 18.37 -8.50
CA GLY A 284 6.56 18.24 -9.95
C GLY A 284 7.76 18.96 -10.58
N GLU A 285 8.15 20.12 -10.04
CA GLU A 285 9.34 20.86 -10.50
C GLU A 285 10.64 20.09 -10.24
N ILE A 286 10.78 19.40 -9.10
CA ILE A 286 11.97 18.55 -8.85
C ILE A 286 12.05 17.47 -9.94
N MET A 287 10.93 16.82 -10.25
CA MET A 287 10.90 15.72 -11.21
C MET A 287 11.24 16.16 -12.63
N GLN A 288 11.00 17.42 -13.00
CA GLN A 288 11.44 17.97 -14.29
C GLN A 288 12.97 18.09 -14.41
N HIS A 289 13.67 18.18 -13.28
CA HIS A 289 15.13 18.26 -13.21
C HIS A 289 15.78 16.89 -13.00
N ALA A 290 15.02 15.80 -13.05
CA ALA A 290 15.56 14.45 -12.95
C ALA A 290 16.55 14.18 -14.10
N PRO A 291 17.71 13.57 -13.82
CA PRO A 291 18.64 13.18 -14.87
C PRO A 291 18.02 12.06 -15.74
N PRO A 292 18.58 11.75 -16.93
CA PRO A 292 18.01 10.75 -17.83
C PRO A 292 17.78 9.37 -17.21
N GLN A 293 18.59 8.99 -16.22
CA GLN A 293 18.48 7.74 -15.47
C GLN A 293 17.45 7.77 -14.31
N GLY A 294 16.76 8.89 -14.11
CA GLY A 294 15.93 9.16 -12.94
C GLY A 294 16.77 9.44 -11.69
N PHE A 295 16.10 9.81 -10.61
CA PHE A 295 16.72 9.82 -9.28
C PHE A 295 16.77 8.40 -8.72
N LYS A 296 17.51 8.20 -7.64
CA LYS A 296 17.55 6.99 -6.84
C LYS A 296 17.22 7.31 -5.40
N ALA A 297 16.42 6.43 -4.81
CA ALA A 297 16.04 6.45 -3.41
C ALA A 297 16.06 5.02 -2.87
N ASN A 298 16.77 4.78 -1.80
CA ASN A 298 16.79 3.49 -1.11
C ASN A 298 16.33 3.68 0.32
N VAL A 299 15.11 3.22 0.62
CA VAL A 299 14.55 3.26 1.97
C VAL A 299 15.20 2.16 2.79
N VAL A 300 16.04 2.55 3.76
CA VAL A 300 16.76 1.64 4.64
C VAL A 300 15.83 1.06 5.70
N ARG A 301 14.93 1.88 6.23
CA ARG A 301 13.93 1.53 7.25
C ARG A 301 12.76 2.50 7.20
N ALA A 302 11.56 1.99 7.54
CA ALA A 302 10.30 2.73 7.50
C ALA A 302 9.43 2.41 8.72
N PHE A 303 8.89 3.45 9.33
CA PHE A 303 8.15 3.38 10.58
C PHE A 303 6.82 4.13 10.48
N GLN A 304 5.86 3.79 11.32
CA GLN A 304 4.57 4.45 11.42
C GLN A 304 4.17 4.69 12.89
N ASP A 305 3.78 5.92 13.21
CA ASP A 305 3.25 6.33 14.51
C ASP A 305 1.95 7.14 14.30
N GLY A 306 0.81 6.47 14.50
CA GLY A 306 -0.50 7.04 14.18
C GLY A 306 -0.61 7.43 12.70
N ASP A 307 -0.89 8.71 12.47
CA ASP A 307 -1.04 9.31 11.13
C ASP A 307 0.30 9.73 10.50
N TYR A 308 1.42 9.49 11.18
CA TYR A 308 2.75 9.81 10.67
C TYR A 308 3.48 8.55 10.18
N VAL A 309 4.16 8.67 9.06
CA VAL A 309 5.12 7.68 8.57
C VAL A 309 6.46 8.37 8.45
N PHE A 310 7.53 7.74 8.93
CA PHE A 310 8.87 8.29 8.81
C PHE A 310 9.87 7.24 8.32
N THR A 311 10.82 7.67 7.50
CA THR A 311 11.77 6.80 6.80
C THR A 311 13.20 7.28 7.01
N HIS A 312 14.14 6.36 6.93
CA HIS A 312 15.57 6.66 6.77
C HIS A 312 15.95 6.26 5.35
N THR A 313 16.36 7.23 4.54
CA THR A 313 16.47 7.07 3.10
C THR A 313 17.82 7.53 2.58
N ILE A 314 18.40 6.77 1.64
CA ILE A 314 19.57 7.16 0.85
C ILE A 314 19.08 7.69 -0.49
N TYR A 315 19.55 8.87 -0.89
CA TYR A 315 19.19 9.53 -2.13
C TYR A 315 20.40 9.82 -3.01
N ASP A 316 20.17 10.01 -4.31
CA ASP A 316 21.15 10.59 -5.24
C ASP A 316 20.73 11.96 -5.83
N PHE A 317 19.55 12.46 -5.45
CA PHE A 317 19.06 13.72 -5.98
C PHE A 317 19.86 14.89 -5.41
N PHE A 318 20.40 15.74 -6.30
CA PHE A 318 21.39 16.77 -5.96
C PHE A 318 22.68 16.23 -5.30
N GLY A 319 23.07 15.01 -5.68
CA GLY A 319 24.26 14.29 -5.18
C GLY A 319 23.90 13.23 -4.13
N PRO A 320 24.85 12.37 -3.73
CA PRO A 320 24.61 11.38 -2.69
C PRO A 320 24.23 12.04 -1.36
N LYS A 321 23.04 11.72 -0.86
CA LYS A 321 22.50 12.24 0.40
C LYS A 321 21.91 11.11 1.23
N ILE A 322 21.86 11.31 2.53
CA ILE A 322 21.16 10.46 3.49
C ILE A 322 20.27 11.35 4.33
N GLY A 323 19.07 10.89 4.65
CA GLY A 323 18.18 11.68 5.47
C GLY A 323 17.00 10.94 6.04
N PHE A 324 16.28 11.67 6.89
CA PHE A 324 15.00 11.25 7.40
C PHE A 324 13.89 12.01 6.70
N ASP A 325 12.85 11.30 6.31
CA ASP A 325 11.61 11.87 5.80
C ASP A 325 10.48 11.58 6.78
N ILE A 326 9.53 12.51 6.91
CA ILE A 326 8.33 12.37 7.74
C ILE A 326 7.15 12.79 6.87
N PHE A 327 6.11 11.96 6.83
CA PHE A 327 4.88 12.19 6.10
C PHE A 327 3.70 12.11 7.05
N ARG A 328 2.79 13.08 6.99
CA ARG A 328 1.51 13.02 7.71
C ARG A 328 0.38 12.66 6.77
N PHE A 329 -0.57 11.87 7.27
CA PHE A 329 -1.73 11.40 6.55
C PHE A 329 -3.04 12.02 7.07
N GLU A 330 -3.98 12.21 6.15
CA GLU A 330 -5.41 12.41 6.42
C GLU A 330 -6.21 11.57 5.41
N ASP A 331 -7.23 10.84 5.86
CA ASP A 331 -8.10 10.03 4.98
C ASP A 331 -7.34 9.08 4.04
N GLY A 332 -6.20 8.55 4.50
CA GLY A 332 -5.35 7.64 3.73
C GLY A 332 -4.50 8.30 2.64
N LEU A 333 -4.43 9.63 2.61
CA LEU A 333 -3.61 10.43 1.70
C LEU A 333 -2.54 11.23 2.45
N ILE A 334 -1.37 11.39 1.85
CA ILE A 334 -0.29 12.23 2.34
C ILE A 334 -0.71 13.70 2.20
N VAL A 335 -0.70 14.44 3.30
CA VAL A 335 -1.05 15.86 3.36
C VAL A 335 0.09 16.76 3.79
N GLU A 336 1.20 16.21 4.29
CA GLU A 336 2.32 17.02 4.77
C GLU A 336 3.62 16.23 4.73
N HIS A 337 4.73 16.91 4.50
CA HIS A 337 6.06 16.30 4.39
C HIS A 337 7.15 17.18 5.00
N TRP A 338 8.00 16.57 5.81
CA TRP A 338 9.25 17.12 6.31
C TRP A 338 10.40 16.20 5.93
N ASP A 339 11.57 16.79 5.70
CA ASP A 339 12.81 16.02 5.60
C ASP A 339 13.95 16.69 6.35
N ASN A 340 15.01 15.93 6.59
CA ASN A 340 16.33 16.46 6.94
C ASN A 340 17.38 15.62 6.24
N LEU A 341 18.31 16.26 5.52
CA LEU A 341 19.25 15.58 4.63
C LEU A 341 20.68 16.08 4.85
N VAL A 342 21.65 15.19 4.81
CA VAL A 342 23.09 15.47 4.82
C VAL A 342 23.81 14.70 3.73
N GLU A 343 25.04 15.09 3.43
CA GLU A 343 25.92 14.34 2.53
C GLU A 343 26.36 13.02 3.15
N VAL A 344 26.56 12.03 2.28
CA VAL A 344 27.19 10.76 2.66
C VAL A 344 28.62 11.03 3.10
N GLN A 345 28.99 10.55 4.28
CA GLN A 345 30.33 10.64 4.84
C GLN A 345 31.00 9.25 4.90
N PRO A 346 32.34 9.19 5.03
CA PRO A 346 33.04 7.95 5.36
C PRO A 346 32.53 7.34 6.68
N PRO A 347 32.76 6.03 6.90
CA PRO A 347 32.44 5.40 8.17
C PRO A 347 33.07 6.13 9.38
N ASN A 348 32.39 6.08 10.52
CA ASN A 348 32.84 6.67 11.76
C ASN A 348 34.08 5.93 12.31
N PRO A 349 34.68 6.38 13.43
CA PRO A 349 35.88 5.73 14.00
C PRO A 349 35.66 4.29 14.48
N SER A 350 34.41 3.80 14.49
CA SER A 350 34.02 2.42 14.82
C SER A 350 33.56 1.63 13.58
N ASP A 351 33.91 2.09 12.38
CA ASP A 351 33.58 1.49 11.08
C ASP A 351 32.07 1.39 10.79
N ARG A 352 31.26 2.25 11.42
CA ARG A 352 29.81 2.36 11.19
C ARG A 352 29.52 3.42 10.14
N THR A 353 28.51 3.15 9.32
CA THR A 353 27.99 4.12 8.34
C THR A 353 26.81 4.89 8.94
N GLN A 354 26.35 5.92 8.22
CA GLN A 354 25.13 6.62 8.62
C GLN A 354 23.86 5.76 8.50
N THR A 355 23.90 4.58 7.89
CA THR A 355 22.70 3.80 7.53
C THR A 355 22.74 2.32 7.88
N ASP A 356 23.87 1.77 8.31
CA ASP A 356 23.92 0.39 8.81
C ASP A 356 23.23 0.27 10.18
N GLY A 357 23.33 -0.90 10.80
CA GLY A 357 22.68 -1.18 12.08
C GLY A 357 21.27 -1.75 11.94
N ALA A 358 20.54 -1.76 13.05
CA ALA A 358 19.27 -2.48 13.16
C ALA A 358 18.15 -1.93 12.26
N THR A 359 17.30 -2.83 11.77
CA THR A 359 16.07 -2.51 11.01
C THR A 359 14.82 -3.19 11.56
N ASP A 360 14.98 -4.23 12.38
CA ASP A 360 13.88 -5.01 12.95
C ASP A 360 13.12 -4.24 14.03
N ILE A 361 11.81 -4.09 13.83
CA ILE A 361 10.90 -3.47 14.79
C ILE A 361 10.44 -4.51 15.81
N THR A 362 10.94 -4.40 17.04
CA THR A 362 10.53 -5.21 18.20
C THR A 362 9.81 -4.35 19.23
N ASP A 363 9.36 -4.94 20.34
CA ASP A 363 8.81 -4.21 21.49
C ASP A 363 7.68 -3.22 21.14
N LYS A 364 6.79 -3.60 20.20
CA LYS A 364 5.70 -2.74 19.69
C LYS A 364 4.80 -2.21 20.80
N GLU A 365 4.59 -3.01 21.83
CA GLU A 365 3.83 -2.67 23.03
C GLU A 365 4.51 -1.62 23.92
N LYS A 366 5.84 -1.44 23.81
CA LYS A 366 6.62 -0.46 24.58
C LYS A 366 6.79 0.89 23.88
N ARG A 367 6.13 1.11 22.74
CA ARG A 367 6.22 2.35 21.95
C ARG A 367 6.11 3.62 22.81
N GLU A 368 5.09 3.72 23.66
CA GLU A 368 4.88 4.92 24.49
C GLU A 368 5.94 5.08 25.60
N SER A 369 6.35 3.99 26.26
CA SER A 369 7.42 4.05 27.26
C SER A 369 8.75 4.42 26.63
N ASN A 370 9.05 3.90 25.44
CA ASN A 370 10.27 4.23 24.70
C ASN A 370 10.27 5.70 24.28
N LYS A 371 9.16 6.21 23.74
CA LYS A 371 9.01 7.65 23.43
C LYS A 371 9.22 8.51 24.67
N THR A 372 8.69 8.10 25.82
CA THR A 372 8.87 8.81 27.09
C THR A 372 10.35 8.85 27.50
N ILE A 373 11.04 7.71 27.47
CA ILE A 373 12.47 7.61 27.82
C ILE A 373 13.31 8.53 26.93
N VAL A 374 13.12 8.47 25.62
CA VAL A 374 13.85 9.33 24.68
C VAL A 374 13.50 10.81 24.86
N THR A 375 12.23 11.13 25.09
CA THR A 375 11.81 12.52 25.38
C THR A 375 12.50 13.06 26.62
N SER A 376 12.58 12.26 27.70
CA SER A 376 13.29 12.66 28.91
C SER A 376 14.79 12.79 28.69
N PHE A 377 15.41 11.88 27.91
CA PHE A 377 16.81 12.00 27.53
C PHE A 377 17.11 13.33 26.80
N VAL A 378 16.32 13.67 25.77
CA VAL A 378 16.49 14.92 25.02
C VAL A 378 16.30 16.13 25.93
N ASN A 379 15.28 16.14 26.78
CA ASN A 379 15.02 17.25 27.68
C ASN A 379 16.09 17.41 28.77
N ASP A 380 16.42 16.35 29.48
CA ASP A 380 17.31 16.42 30.64
C ASP A 380 18.76 16.62 30.19
N VAL A 381 19.21 15.83 29.22
CA VAL A 381 20.62 15.81 28.80
C VAL A 381 20.89 16.84 27.71
N LEU A 382 20.16 16.81 26.60
CA LEU A 382 20.50 17.63 25.43
C LEU A 382 20.08 19.10 25.61
N LEU A 383 18.88 19.35 26.15
CA LEU A 383 18.34 20.69 26.37
C LEU A 383 18.79 21.31 27.70
N ASN A 384 18.74 20.55 28.81
CA ASN A 384 19.05 21.07 30.15
C ASN A 384 20.48 20.76 30.62
N HIS A 385 21.30 20.12 29.78
CA HIS A 385 22.73 19.85 30.04
C HIS A 385 23.00 19.05 31.33
N GLN A 386 22.06 18.19 31.76
CA GLN A 386 22.22 17.30 32.92
C GLN A 386 23.07 16.08 32.55
N ASN A 387 24.34 16.31 32.20
CA ASN A 387 25.26 15.30 31.68
C ASN A 387 25.53 14.14 32.65
N ASP A 388 25.29 14.33 33.94
CA ASP A 388 25.36 13.29 34.97
C ASP A 388 24.26 12.22 34.82
N GLN A 389 23.18 12.51 34.08
CA GLN A 389 22.06 11.60 33.84
C GLN A 389 22.24 10.70 32.61
N ILE A 390 23.34 10.82 31.85
CA ILE A 390 23.52 10.12 30.57
C ILE A 390 23.38 8.59 30.71
N THR A 391 23.93 8.01 31.78
CA THR A 391 23.92 6.56 32.03
C THR A 391 22.57 6.04 32.53
N THR A 392 21.66 6.93 32.92
CA THR A 392 20.26 6.59 33.21
C THR A 392 19.52 6.22 31.94
N TYR A 393 19.86 6.88 30.82
CA TYR A 393 19.17 6.74 29.54
C TYR A 393 19.90 5.83 28.56
N ILE A 394 21.22 5.99 28.44
CA ILE A 394 22.05 5.25 27.48
C ILE A 394 22.66 4.02 28.15
N ASN A 395 22.58 2.89 27.48
CA ASN A 395 23.22 1.67 27.92
C ASN A 395 24.76 1.81 27.85
N PRO A 396 25.49 1.67 28.96
CA PRO A 396 26.92 1.99 29.00
C PRO A 396 27.80 0.97 28.26
N THR A 397 27.30 -0.21 27.90
CA THR A 397 28.10 -1.30 27.32
C THR A 397 27.71 -1.67 25.89
N LYS A 398 26.50 -1.33 25.45
CA LYS A 398 25.96 -1.68 24.13
C LYS A 398 25.79 -0.51 23.16
N TYR A 399 26.09 0.72 23.58
CA TYR A 399 25.77 1.91 22.79
C TYR A 399 26.54 1.98 21.46
N ILE A 400 25.83 1.92 20.34
CA ILE A 400 26.37 2.02 18.98
C ILE A 400 26.04 3.41 18.41
N GLN A 401 26.99 4.01 17.69
CA GLN A 401 26.87 5.33 17.08
C GLN A 401 26.99 5.25 15.56
N HIS A 402 26.13 6.00 14.86
CA HIS A 402 26.17 6.15 13.40
C HIS A 402 26.49 7.58 12.94
N ASN A 403 26.70 8.50 13.88
CA ASN A 403 27.25 9.82 13.55
C ASN A 403 28.69 9.64 13.02
N PRO A 404 29.03 10.16 11.82
CA PRO A 404 30.35 10.00 11.21
C PRO A 404 31.54 10.48 12.06
N ALA A 405 31.30 11.39 13.01
CA ALA A 405 32.32 11.98 13.85
C ALA A 405 32.40 11.36 15.26
N VAL A 406 31.55 10.38 15.59
CA VAL A 406 31.42 9.83 16.95
C VAL A 406 31.62 8.32 16.93
N ALA A 407 32.52 7.82 17.78
CA ALA A 407 32.77 6.38 17.94
C ALA A 407 31.72 5.72 18.87
N ASP A 408 31.62 4.39 18.79
CA ASP A 408 30.77 3.57 19.66
C ASP A 408 31.12 3.76 21.15
N GLY A 409 30.14 3.48 22.01
CA GLY A 409 30.26 3.53 23.47
C GLY A 409 30.28 4.94 24.06
N LEU A 410 30.10 5.02 25.38
CA LEU A 410 30.12 6.31 26.09
C LEU A 410 31.51 6.96 26.12
N GLU A 411 32.58 6.17 26.02
CA GLU A 411 33.94 6.70 25.89
C GLU A 411 34.12 7.41 24.54
N GLY A 412 33.69 6.78 23.45
CA GLY A 412 33.70 7.36 22.10
C GLY A 412 32.87 8.64 22.03
N PHE A 413 31.66 8.59 22.59
CA PHE A 413 30.81 9.77 22.72
C PHE A 413 31.47 10.90 23.52
N GLY A 414 32.01 10.61 24.70
CA GLY A 414 32.68 11.60 25.54
C GLY A 414 33.91 12.23 24.89
N ALA A 415 34.72 11.42 24.18
CA ALA A 415 35.86 11.91 23.41
C ALA A 415 35.44 12.88 22.30
N ALA A 416 34.36 12.55 21.56
CA ALA A 416 33.82 13.42 20.51
C ALA A 416 33.28 14.74 21.09
N MET A 417 32.52 14.70 22.19
CA MET A 417 32.00 15.91 22.83
C MET A 417 33.12 16.83 23.33
N LYS A 418 34.18 16.26 23.91
CA LYS A 418 35.37 17.03 24.29
C LYS A 418 36.03 17.68 23.08
N TYR A 419 36.25 16.92 22.01
CA TYR A 419 36.82 17.45 20.76
C TYR A 419 35.95 18.58 20.18
N PHE A 420 34.63 18.42 20.17
CA PHE A 420 33.72 19.45 19.68
C PHE A 420 33.79 20.72 20.51
N ALA A 421 33.81 20.61 21.85
CA ALA A 421 33.95 21.76 22.74
C ALA A 421 35.28 22.51 22.51
N GLU A 422 36.40 21.78 22.40
CA GLU A 422 37.73 22.36 22.18
C GLU A 422 37.86 23.05 20.80
N ASN A 423 37.08 22.64 19.81
CA ASN A 423 37.11 23.18 18.45
C ASN A 423 35.94 24.13 18.13
N GLY A 424 35.14 24.51 19.13
CA GLY A 424 34.01 25.43 18.95
C GLY A 424 32.89 24.84 18.06
N LEU A 425 32.76 23.52 18.00
CA LEU A 425 31.70 22.76 17.34
C LEU A 425 30.55 22.48 18.32
N VAL A 426 30.16 23.48 19.11
CA VAL A 426 29.18 23.32 20.18
C VAL A 426 27.81 23.00 19.58
N MET A 427 27.20 21.93 20.08
CA MET A 427 25.79 21.57 19.82
C MET A 427 24.94 22.15 20.94
N GLU A 428 24.04 23.07 20.60
CA GLU A 428 23.07 23.66 21.51
C GLU A 428 21.69 23.23 21.03
N TYR A 429 20.94 22.48 21.84
CA TYR A 429 19.53 22.18 21.55
C TYR A 429 18.69 23.26 22.20
N ASN A 430 17.66 23.74 21.50
CA ASN A 430 16.80 24.84 21.97
C ASN A 430 15.34 24.40 22.14
N LYS A 431 14.83 23.54 21.25
CA LYS A 431 13.45 23.08 21.29
C LYS A 431 13.27 21.72 20.63
N LEU A 432 12.50 20.85 21.29
CA LEU A 432 12.00 19.60 20.75
C LEU A 432 10.62 19.86 20.10
N HIS A 433 10.49 19.55 18.80
CA HIS A 433 9.26 19.77 18.03
C HIS A 433 8.43 18.51 17.84
N MET A 434 9.07 17.37 17.58
CA MET A 434 8.35 16.09 17.35
C MET A 434 9.05 14.92 18.01
N VAL A 435 8.24 13.94 18.43
CA VAL A 435 8.68 12.62 18.91
C VAL A 435 7.80 11.56 18.27
N LEU A 436 8.36 10.79 17.35
CA LEU A 436 7.67 9.73 16.61
C LEU A 436 8.33 8.39 16.93
N GLY A 437 7.55 7.33 17.16
CA GLY A 437 8.15 6.02 17.46
C GLY A 437 7.30 4.83 17.04
N GLU A 438 7.96 3.74 16.68
CA GLU A 438 7.33 2.44 16.44
C GLU A 438 8.17 1.35 17.12
N GLY A 439 7.58 0.71 18.13
CA GLY A 439 8.27 -0.30 18.93
C GLY A 439 9.54 0.20 19.59
N ASN A 440 10.67 -0.44 19.25
CA ASN A 440 12.00 -0.13 19.77
C ASN A 440 12.67 1.09 19.12
N PHE A 441 12.08 1.75 18.12
CA PHE A 441 12.64 2.93 17.47
C PHE A 441 11.90 4.21 17.84
N VAL A 442 12.64 5.29 18.09
CA VAL A 442 12.11 6.64 18.36
C VAL A 442 12.93 7.70 17.63
N LEU A 443 12.28 8.45 16.74
CA LEU A 443 12.81 9.64 16.08
C LEU A 443 12.42 10.88 16.87
N THR A 444 13.38 11.77 17.10
CA THR A 444 13.14 13.12 17.63
C THR A 444 13.53 14.17 16.61
N VAL A 445 12.74 15.24 16.56
CA VAL A 445 12.97 16.39 15.68
C VAL A 445 13.14 17.62 16.55
N SER A 446 14.35 18.17 16.57
CA SER A 446 14.72 19.31 17.41
C SER A 446 15.34 20.43 16.59
N GLU A 447 15.32 21.64 17.14
CA GLU A 447 16.07 22.79 16.62
C GLU A 447 17.06 23.32 17.65
N GLY A 448 18.09 23.97 17.16
CA GLY A 448 19.05 24.66 18.01
C GLY A 448 20.17 25.32 17.22
N LYS A 449 21.38 25.30 17.76
CA LYS A 449 22.56 25.87 17.11
C LYS A 449 23.71 24.89 17.00
N PHE A 450 24.49 25.02 15.94
CA PHE A 450 25.74 24.27 15.77
C PHE A 450 26.95 25.17 15.52
N GLY A 451 28.08 24.79 16.10
CA GLY A 451 29.37 25.43 15.91
C GLY A 451 29.39 26.88 16.36
N LYS A 452 29.59 27.80 15.40
CA LYS A 452 29.62 29.25 15.66
C LYS A 452 28.23 29.88 15.86
N GLY A 453 27.20 29.07 16.10
CA GLY A 453 25.83 29.54 16.33
C GLY A 453 24.91 29.46 15.11
N ALA A 454 25.23 28.64 14.11
CA ALA A 454 24.36 28.45 12.95
C ALA A 454 23.04 27.79 13.38
N HIS A 455 21.88 28.29 12.92
CA HIS A 455 20.58 27.67 13.23
C HIS A 455 20.49 26.30 12.55
N THR A 456 20.19 25.26 13.31
CA THR A 456 20.36 23.87 12.90
C THR A 456 19.15 23.03 13.30
N ALA A 457 18.75 22.13 12.41
CA ALA A 457 17.79 21.07 12.70
C ALA A 457 18.54 19.77 13.03
N PHE A 458 18.15 19.14 14.13
CA PHE A 458 18.67 17.87 14.62
C PHE A 458 17.57 16.82 14.53
N TYR A 459 17.79 15.79 13.73
CA TYR A 459 16.90 14.64 13.62
C TYR A 459 17.65 13.44 14.16
N ASP A 460 17.27 12.99 15.35
CA ASP A 460 17.97 11.95 16.10
C ASP A 460 17.06 10.71 16.20
N LEU A 461 17.45 9.60 15.58
CA LEU A 461 16.79 8.30 15.65
C LEU A 461 17.51 7.43 16.68
N PHE A 462 16.77 6.90 17.63
CA PHE A 462 17.27 6.02 18.69
C PHE A 462 16.65 4.64 18.58
N ARG A 463 17.43 3.59 18.86
CA ARG A 463 16.91 2.26 19.20
C ARG A 463 17.08 1.98 20.68
N LEU A 464 16.07 1.36 21.27
CA LEU A 464 16.06 0.97 22.67
C LEU A 464 16.06 -0.56 22.83
N GLU A 465 16.61 -1.01 23.94
CA GLU A 465 16.57 -2.38 24.42
C GLU A 465 16.51 -2.33 25.95
N ASP A 466 15.62 -3.11 26.56
CA ASP A 466 15.44 -3.18 28.02
C ASP A 466 15.29 -1.80 28.71
N GLY A 467 14.64 -0.86 28.04
CA GLY A 467 14.37 0.49 28.57
C GLY A 467 15.58 1.43 28.53
N GLN A 468 16.63 1.10 27.78
CA GLN A 468 17.80 1.96 27.58
C GLN A 468 18.09 2.17 26.09
N ILE A 469 18.64 3.32 25.74
CA ILE A 469 19.12 3.64 24.40
C ILE A 469 20.41 2.84 24.13
N VAL A 470 20.42 2.09 23.03
CA VAL A 470 21.53 1.21 22.65
C VAL A 470 22.09 1.53 21.26
N GLU A 471 21.42 2.35 20.47
CA GLU A 471 21.87 2.68 19.10
C GLU A 471 21.32 4.04 18.69
N HIS A 472 22.11 4.81 17.95
CA HIS A 472 21.79 6.18 17.57
C HIS A 472 22.26 6.54 16.15
N TRP A 473 21.35 7.15 15.37
CA TRP A 473 21.62 7.76 14.07
C TRP A 473 21.16 9.20 14.08
N ASP A 474 21.91 10.10 13.43
CA ASP A 474 21.52 11.50 13.34
C ASP A 474 21.67 12.09 11.94
N VAL A 475 20.89 13.15 11.74
CA VAL A 475 21.02 14.07 10.60
C VAL A 475 21.02 15.49 11.16
N ILE A 476 22.18 16.14 11.07
CA ILE A 476 22.42 17.50 11.57
C ILE A 476 22.56 18.44 10.38
N ALA A 477 21.54 19.25 10.12
CA ALA A 477 21.52 20.13 8.94
C ALA A 477 21.30 21.59 9.32
N THR A 478 22.13 22.47 8.74
CA THR A 478 21.95 23.92 8.91
C THR A 478 20.69 24.37 8.19
N ILE A 479 19.87 25.18 8.86
CA ILE A 479 18.68 25.78 8.30
C ILE A 479 19.11 27.03 7.52
N PRO A 480 18.87 27.09 6.19
CA PRO A 480 19.26 28.26 5.40
C PRO A 480 18.47 29.51 5.84
N PRO A 481 18.99 30.72 5.57
CA PRO A 481 18.25 31.94 5.84
C PRO A 481 16.93 32.00 5.04
N LYS A 482 15.90 32.65 5.59
CA LYS A 482 14.57 32.76 4.96
C LYS A 482 14.58 33.26 3.52
N SER A 483 15.58 34.05 3.13
CA SER A 483 15.75 34.55 1.76
C SER A 483 16.02 33.46 0.72
N GLU A 484 16.42 32.26 1.15
CA GLU A 484 16.72 31.12 0.28
C GLU A 484 15.58 30.08 0.23
N TRP A 485 14.51 30.28 1.02
CA TRP A 485 13.43 29.32 1.11
C TRP A 485 12.54 29.37 -0.13
N LYS A 486 12.20 28.19 -0.67
CA LYS A 486 11.26 28.04 -1.79
C LYS A 486 9.80 27.89 -1.38
N ASN A 487 9.53 27.76 -0.08
CA ASN A 487 8.19 27.76 0.50
C ASN A 487 8.17 28.60 1.80
N GLN A 488 6.99 28.82 2.38
CA GLN A 488 6.81 29.64 3.59
C GLN A 488 6.43 28.82 4.83
N ASN A 489 6.43 27.48 4.73
CA ASN A 489 5.91 26.59 5.78
C ASN A 489 6.90 26.42 6.94
N GLY A 490 8.17 26.75 6.72
CA GLY A 490 9.22 26.62 7.73
C GLY A 490 9.76 25.18 7.82
N LYS A 491 10.79 24.98 8.65
CA LYS A 491 11.50 23.70 8.77
C LYS A 491 10.76 22.66 9.64
N PHE A 492 9.88 23.11 10.53
CA PHE A 492 9.24 22.30 11.57
C PHE A 492 7.73 22.43 11.50
#